data_AF-A0A8S8YNM3-F1
#
_entry.id   AF-A0A8S8YNM3-F1
#
_cell.length_a   1.000
_cell.length_b   1.000
_cell.length_c   1.000
_cell.angle_alpha   90.00
_cell.angle_beta   90.00
_cell.angle_gamma   90.00
#
_symmetry.space_group_name_H-M   'P 1'
#
loop_
_entity.id
_entity.type
_entity.pdbx_description
1 polymer ?
#
loop_
_entity_poly.entity_id
_entity_poly.type
_entity_poly.pdbx_seq_one_letter_code
_entity_poly.pdbx_strand_id
1 'polypeptide(L)'
;MGTDVESLFVKLSSRLGESGLDVSIEDLKLLTEPLSSIYAIPDHMHAICNMLGDGLVPSNSKAGYLVRMLARRVCRMKDDLELGVSLSELGSHHIDAHLDFSRFTQSREGVLHILDLEEKRYYVMLRKGESAVRTALRDLPKDSSEAPDEVLFRLSEERGLNPEMAISIANLSGWPELEVRVGFAADMASRNAERTKAAAKEKSRTDIFPSNDFPETSRDYYDDTSKTSFEATALACNQLSDSQINLLELSTEVKLTPTHYVVLDRTLFYPEGGGQLGDQGQIGRSRVVDTRIEGDVIFHLTDSEVPLGKVSAEVSWERRSQLMDHHTAVHIVGGSSRALLGPHIWQAGSSKGFRYARIDLTHHSRLSREELDRIEDHANSIIEANIPVEKLVMHRAEADEEFGFEIYQGGPQSNLRYE
;
A
#
# COMPACT_ATOMS: atom_id res chain seq x y z
N MET A 1 -3.19 13.93 23.43
CA MET A 1 -4.07 13.53 24.54
C MET A 1 -3.25 12.66 25.49
N GLY A 2 -2.46 13.27 26.38
CA GLY A 2 -1.72 12.54 27.40
C GLY A 2 -2.47 12.72 28.71
N THR A 3 -3.03 11.65 29.25
CA THR A 3 -3.48 11.66 30.64
C THR A 3 -2.23 11.64 31.51
N ASP A 4 -2.11 12.56 32.46
CA ASP A 4 -1.02 12.54 33.44
C ASP A 4 -1.19 11.30 34.32
N VAL A 5 -0.49 10.21 33.94
CA VAL A 5 -0.59 8.90 34.58
C VAL A 5 -0.15 8.98 36.04
N GLU A 6 0.85 9.81 36.33
CA GLU A 6 1.34 10.01 37.69
C GLU A 6 0.26 10.63 38.57
N SER A 7 -0.47 11.63 38.06
CA SER A 7 -1.63 12.19 38.76
C SER A 7 -2.73 11.16 39.04
N LEU A 8 -2.92 10.18 38.15
CA LEU A 8 -3.90 9.10 38.36
C LEU A 8 -3.46 8.17 39.49
N PHE A 9 -2.17 7.80 39.55
CA PHE A 9 -1.63 6.98 40.62
C PHE A 9 -1.72 7.68 41.98
N VAL A 10 -1.37 8.97 42.04
CA VAL A 10 -1.52 9.78 43.27
C VAL A 10 -2.99 9.79 43.72
N LYS A 11 -3.92 10.01 42.79
CA LYS A 11 -5.35 10.04 43.09
C LYS A 11 -5.89 8.69 43.53
N LEU A 12 -5.41 7.59 42.95
CA LEU A 12 -5.80 6.23 43.32
C LEU A 12 -5.29 5.86 44.71
N SER A 13 -4.00 6.11 45.00
CA SER A 13 -3.39 5.89 46.31
C SER A 13 -4.13 6.67 47.41
N SER A 14 -4.41 7.96 47.17
CA SER A 14 -5.20 8.79 48.10
C SER A 14 -6.60 8.21 48.38
N ARG A 15 -7.30 7.71 47.37
CA ARG A 15 -8.64 7.09 47.55
C ARG A 15 -8.58 5.76 48.28
N LEU A 16 -7.56 4.95 48.04
CA LEU A 16 -7.36 3.70 48.76
C LEU A 16 -7.09 3.98 50.25
N GLY A 17 -6.29 5.01 50.54
CA GLY A 17 -6.05 5.49 51.91
C GLY A 17 -7.34 5.90 52.63
N GLU A 18 -8.24 6.63 51.96
CA GLU A 18 -9.58 6.97 52.50
C GLU A 18 -10.43 5.73 52.82
N SER A 19 -10.24 4.63 52.09
CA SER A 19 -10.92 3.35 52.32
C SER A 19 -10.23 2.44 53.35
N GLY A 20 -9.15 2.90 53.99
CA GLY A 20 -8.40 2.16 55.01
C GLY A 20 -7.31 1.25 54.47
N LEU A 21 -6.94 1.38 53.19
CA LEU A 21 -5.86 0.64 52.54
C LEU A 21 -4.70 1.60 52.23
N ASP A 22 -3.68 1.60 53.06
CA ASP A 22 -2.46 2.41 52.84
C ASP A 22 -1.52 1.66 51.89
N VAL A 23 -1.45 2.11 50.63
CA VAL A 23 -0.65 1.49 49.57
C VAL A 23 0.17 2.58 48.89
N SER A 24 1.49 2.37 48.81
CA SER A 24 2.38 3.31 48.15
C SER A 24 2.16 3.33 46.63
N ILE A 25 2.57 4.40 45.97
CA ILE A 25 2.51 4.49 44.50
C ILE A 25 3.40 3.40 43.86
N GLU A 26 4.53 3.09 44.48
CA GLU A 26 5.45 2.05 44.03
C GLU A 26 4.79 0.67 44.09
N ASP A 27 4.12 0.34 45.21
CA ASP A 27 3.36 -0.91 45.35
C ASP A 27 2.22 -1.00 44.33
N LEU A 28 1.53 0.12 44.07
CA LEU A 28 0.48 0.18 43.05
C LEU A 28 1.03 -0.08 41.66
N LYS A 29 2.17 0.52 41.30
CA LYS A 29 2.82 0.29 40.00
C LYS A 29 3.27 -1.15 39.83
N LEU A 30 3.95 -1.70 40.85
CA LEU A 30 4.38 -3.11 40.89
C LEU A 30 3.24 -4.11 40.60
N LEU A 31 2.02 -3.79 41.03
CA LEU A 31 0.84 -4.63 40.77
C LEU A 31 0.16 -4.31 39.44
N THR A 32 -0.07 -3.02 39.15
CA THR A 32 -0.94 -2.60 38.04
C THR A 32 -0.24 -2.60 36.68
N GLU A 33 1.08 -2.38 36.60
CA GLU A 33 1.81 -2.39 35.34
C GLU A 33 1.83 -3.79 34.70
N PRO A 34 2.17 -4.88 35.41
CA PRO A 34 2.06 -6.23 34.85
C PRO A 34 0.62 -6.57 34.46
N LEU A 35 -0.36 -6.21 35.29
CA LEU A 35 -1.78 -6.45 34.98
C LEU A 35 -2.24 -5.72 33.73
N SER A 36 -1.78 -4.48 33.53
CA SER A 36 -2.06 -3.70 32.32
C SER A 36 -1.59 -4.43 31.07
N SER A 37 -0.37 -4.96 31.08
CA SER A 37 0.17 -5.78 29.98
C SER A 37 -0.61 -7.09 29.80
N ILE A 38 -0.97 -7.77 30.88
CA ILE A 38 -1.78 -9.01 30.84
C ILE A 38 -3.14 -8.76 30.18
N TYR A 39 -3.77 -7.61 30.41
CA TYR A 39 -5.03 -7.26 29.75
C TYR A 39 -4.84 -6.73 28.31
N ALA A 40 -3.77 -6.00 28.05
CA ALA A 40 -3.51 -5.40 26.75
C ALA A 40 -3.08 -6.44 25.69
N ILE A 41 -2.35 -7.49 26.08
CA ILE A 41 -1.90 -8.53 25.14
C ILE A 41 -3.10 -9.20 24.42
N PRO A 42 -4.12 -9.76 25.11
CA PRO A 42 -5.28 -10.35 24.44
C PRO A 42 -6.07 -9.36 23.57
N ASP A 43 -6.21 -8.11 24.00
CA ASP A 43 -6.85 -7.06 23.18
C ASP A 43 -6.09 -6.82 21.87
N HIS A 44 -4.77 -6.66 21.96
CA HIS A 44 -3.93 -6.51 20.78
C HIS A 44 -3.92 -7.76 19.91
N MET A 45 -3.92 -8.96 20.50
CA MET A 45 -4.05 -10.20 19.73
C MET A 45 -5.40 -10.28 19.01
N HIS A 46 -6.48 -9.78 19.61
CA HIS A 46 -7.77 -9.68 18.92
C HIS A 46 -7.66 -8.81 17.68
N ALA A 47 -7.08 -7.60 17.79
CA ALA A 47 -6.89 -6.73 16.64
C ALA A 47 -5.96 -7.36 15.58
N ILE A 48 -4.81 -7.91 15.99
CA ILE A 48 -3.82 -8.52 15.09
C ILE A 48 -4.43 -9.71 14.33
N CYS A 49 -5.10 -10.63 15.02
CA CYS A 49 -5.68 -11.81 14.40
C CYS A 49 -6.80 -11.46 13.41
N ASN A 50 -7.64 -10.45 13.69
CA ASN A 50 -8.63 -9.96 12.73
C ASN A 50 -7.96 -9.32 11.50
N MET A 51 -6.98 -8.43 11.70
CA MET A 51 -6.28 -7.77 10.59
C MET A 51 -5.56 -8.77 9.68
N LEU A 52 -4.84 -9.73 10.27
CA LEU A 52 -4.19 -10.80 9.51
C LEU A 52 -5.21 -11.74 8.87
N GLY A 53 -6.30 -12.07 9.56
CA GLY A 53 -7.41 -12.88 9.06
C GLY A 53 -8.06 -12.27 7.79
N ASP A 54 -8.21 -10.95 7.76
CA ASP A 54 -8.73 -10.22 6.59
C ASP A 54 -7.71 -10.07 5.45
N GLY A 55 -6.48 -10.58 5.63
CA GLY A 55 -5.44 -10.61 4.59
C GLY A 55 -4.44 -9.46 4.63
N LEU A 56 -4.43 -8.63 5.68
CA LEU A 56 -3.38 -7.62 5.83
C LEU A 56 -2.02 -8.29 6.08
N VAL A 57 -0.97 -7.70 5.52
CA VAL A 57 0.41 -8.17 5.69
C VAL A 57 1.24 -7.12 6.44
N PRO A 58 2.02 -7.51 7.49
CA PRO A 58 2.90 -6.59 8.20
C PRO A 58 3.92 -5.89 7.28
N SER A 59 3.96 -4.56 7.31
CA SER A 59 4.84 -3.74 6.47
C SER A 59 5.30 -2.48 7.21
N ASN A 60 6.14 -1.64 6.57
CA ASN A 60 6.57 -0.35 7.14
C ASN A 60 5.70 0.83 6.69
N SER A 61 4.58 0.60 5.99
CA SER A 61 3.75 1.66 5.43
C SER A 61 2.28 1.26 5.32
N LYS A 62 1.40 2.25 5.11
CA LYS A 62 -0.05 2.05 4.91
C LYS A 62 -0.66 1.21 6.05
N ALA A 63 -1.63 0.35 5.75
CA ALA A 63 -2.32 -0.48 6.74
C ALA A 63 -1.40 -1.55 7.37
N GLY A 64 -0.43 -2.07 6.61
CA GLY A 64 0.51 -3.08 7.10
C GLY A 64 1.41 -2.59 8.23
N TYR A 65 1.66 -1.28 8.32
CA TYR A 65 2.35 -0.65 9.45
C TYR A 65 1.64 -0.90 10.78
N LEU A 66 0.30 -0.82 10.80
CA LEU A 66 -0.48 -0.96 12.03
C LEU A 66 -0.38 -2.36 12.61
N VAL A 67 -0.45 -3.39 11.75
CA VAL A 67 -0.27 -4.80 12.17
C VAL A 67 1.11 -5.00 12.76
N ARG A 68 2.16 -4.53 12.07
CA ARG A 68 3.55 -4.59 12.54
C ARG A 68 3.73 -3.88 13.89
N MET A 69 3.15 -2.69 14.03
CA MET A 69 3.22 -1.90 15.25
C MET A 69 2.63 -2.66 16.44
N LEU A 70 1.42 -3.22 16.29
CA LEU A 70 0.75 -3.98 17.35
C LEU A 70 1.51 -5.28 17.67
N ALA A 71 1.94 -6.05 16.66
CA ALA A 71 2.70 -7.27 16.86
C ALA A 71 4.00 -7.04 17.66
N ARG A 72 4.74 -5.98 17.34
CA ARG A 72 5.97 -5.62 18.06
C ARG A 72 5.70 -5.10 19.47
N ARG A 73 4.57 -4.41 19.67
CA ARG A 73 4.11 -4.00 21.01
C ARG A 73 3.82 -5.20 21.90
N VAL A 74 3.13 -6.20 21.38
CA VAL A 74 2.90 -7.47 22.10
C VAL A 74 4.22 -8.18 22.40
N CYS A 75 5.17 -8.20 21.45
CA CYS A 75 6.51 -8.78 21.68
C CYS A 75 7.24 -8.10 22.85
N ARG A 76 7.19 -6.75 22.94
CA ARG A 76 7.77 -6.04 24.09
C ARG A 76 7.04 -6.40 25.38
N MET A 77 5.71 -6.30 25.40
CA MET A 77 4.91 -6.56 26.60
C MET A 77 5.13 -7.96 27.16
N LYS A 78 5.26 -8.98 26.30
CA LYS A 78 5.54 -10.34 26.76
C LYS A 78 6.97 -10.49 27.29
N ASP A 79 7.94 -9.76 26.73
CA ASP A 79 9.33 -9.78 27.18
C ASP A 79 9.48 -9.08 28.53
N ASP A 80 8.77 -7.96 28.74
CA ASP A 80 8.71 -7.25 30.03
C ASP A 80 8.05 -8.11 31.12
N LEU A 81 7.12 -8.99 30.74
CA LEU A 81 6.49 -9.99 31.62
C LEU A 81 7.29 -11.31 31.74
N GLU A 82 8.45 -11.40 31.08
CA GLU A 82 9.31 -12.60 31.03
C GLU A 82 8.57 -13.87 30.54
N LEU A 83 7.61 -13.71 29.64
CA LEU A 83 6.84 -14.83 29.10
C LEU A 83 7.61 -15.54 27.99
N GLY A 84 7.81 -16.86 28.17
CA GLY A 84 8.44 -17.73 27.17
C GLY A 84 7.52 -18.16 26.01
N VAL A 85 6.28 -17.68 25.97
CA VAL A 85 5.31 -18.00 24.90
C VAL A 85 5.59 -17.17 23.65
N SER A 86 5.52 -17.81 22.48
CA SER A 86 5.67 -17.14 21.19
C SER A 86 4.43 -16.34 20.80
N LEU A 87 4.60 -15.37 19.90
CA LEU A 87 3.49 -14.60 19.34
C LEU A 87 2.50 -15.49 18.59
N SER A 88 3.02 -16.55 17.94
CA SER A 88 2.20 -17.55 17.24
C SER A 88 1.36 -18.38 18.22
N GLU A 89 1.92 -18.81 19.36
CA GLU A 89 1.16 -19.52 20.40
C GLU A 89 0.07 -18.65 21.05
N LEU A 90 0.38 -17.37 21.31
CA LEU A 90 -0.63 -16.39 21.77
C LEU A 90 -1.74 -16.24 20.73
N GLY A 91 -1.39 -16.14 19.45
CA GLY A 91 -2.34 -16.06 18.35
C GLY A 91 -3.20 -17.31 18.25
N SER A 92 -2.58 -18.49 18.32
CA SER A 92 -3.26 -19.79 18.32
C SER A 92 -4.30 -19.85 19.42
N HIS A 93 -3.90 -19.56 20.67
CA HIS A 93 -4.81 -19.61 21.80
C HIS A 93 -5.96 -18.61 21.67
N HIS A 94 -5.66 -17.38 21.23
CA HIS A 94 -6.66 -16.33 21.05
C HIS A 94 -7.68 -16.68 19.97
N ILE A 95 -7.21 -17.22 18.84
CA ILE A 95 -8.06 -17.69 17.74
C ILE A 95 -9.02 -18.76 18.26
N ASP A 96 -8.48 -19.79 18.91
CA ASP A 96 -9.27 -20.95 19.34
C ASP A 96 -10.30 -20.57 20.43
N ALA A 97 -10.00 -19.57 21.26
CA ALA A 97 -10.87 -19.13 22.35
C ALA A 97 -11.93 -18.09 21.93
N HIS A 98 -11.65 -17.25 20.92
CA HIS A 98 -12.40 -16.01 20.72
C HIS A 98 -12.82 -15.72 19.29
N LEU A 99 -12.34 -16.45 18.28
CA LEU A 99 -12.59 -16.13 16.88
C LEU A 99 -13.13 -17.34 16.10
N ASP A 100 -14.15 -17.11 15.29
CA ASP A 100 -14.60 -18.07 14.29
C ASP A 100 -13.87 -17.82 12.97
N PHE A 101 -12.88 -18.66 12.69
CA PHE A 101 -12.04 -18.50 11.50
C PHE A 101 -12.66 -18.95 10.18
N SER A 102 -13.89 -19.48 10.20
CA SER A 102 -14.57 -19.91 8.97
C SER A 102 -14.92 -18.77 8.01
N ARG A 103 -14.91 -17.52 8.49
CA ARG A 103 -15.30 -16.33 7.72
C ARG A 103 -14.13 -15.45 7.28
N PHE A 104 -12.91 -15.74 7.74
CA PHE A 104 -11.74 -14.96 7.35
C PHE A 104 -11.23 -15.37 5.98
N THR A 105 -10.66 -14.40 5.27
CA THR A 105 -10.03 -14.64 3.96
C THR A 105 -8.78 -15.50 4.11
N GLN A 106 -7.97 -15.24 5.14
CA GLN A 106 -6.75 -16.01 5.45
C GLN A 106 -7.03 -17.24 6.30
N SER A 107 -6.23 -18.29 6.07
CA SER A 107 -6.25 -19.47 6.92
C SER A 107 -5.61 -19.19 8.28
N ARG A 108 -6.03 -19.97 9.29
CA ARG A 108 -5.42 -19.97 10.63
C ARG A 108 -3.91 -20.18 10.53
N GLU A 109 -3.45 -21.15 9.75
CA GLU A 109 -2.04 -21.48 9.55
C GLU A 109 -1.27 -20.32 8.92
N GLY A 110 -1.88 -19.61 7.95
CA GLY A 110 -1.31 -18.42 7.33
C GLY A 110 -1.06 -17.31 8.34
N VAL A 111 -2.06 -17.02 9.18
CA VAL A 111 -1.93 -16.04 10.28
C VAL A 111 -0.82 -16.43 11.24
N LEU A 112 -0.80 -17.69 11.71
CA LEU A 112 0.21 -18.18 12.65
C LEU A 112 1.64 -18.13 12.07
N HIS A 113 1.78 -18.40 10.78
CA HIS A 113 3.06 -18.29 10.08
C HIS A 113 3.55 -16.84 9.99
N ILE A 114 2.65 -15.89 9.70
CA ILE A 114 2.99 -14.46 9.66
C ILE A 114 3.43 -13.96 11.04
N LEU A 115 2.76 -14.40 12.12
CA LEU A 115 3.13 -14.04 13.50
C LEU A 115 4.54 -14.53 13.85
N ASP A 116 4.86 -15.80 13.55
CA ASP A 116 6.19 -16.38 13.77
C ASP A 116 7.28 -15.61 13.01
N LEU A 117 7.02 -15.23 11.76
CA LEU A 117 7.97 -14.45 10.97
C LEU A 117 8.16 -13.02 11.50
N GLU A 118 7.10 -12.35 11.93
CA GLU A 118 7.21 -10.99 12.48
C GLU A 118 7.92 -10.99 13.83
N GLU A 119 7.69 -11.99 14.69
CA GLU A 119 8.43 -12.16 15.94
C GLU A 119 9.93 -12.44 15.70
N LYS A 120 10.26 -13.34 14.77
CA LYS A 120 11.67 -13.57 14.37
C LYS A 120 12.34 -12.29 13.87
N ARG A 121 11.63 -11.49 13.07
CA ARG A 121 12.12 -10.19 12.58
C ARG A 121 12.32 -9.19 13.70
N TYR A 122 11.43 -9.15 14.68
CA TYR A 122 11.55 -8.31 15.85
C TYR A 122 12.89 -8.57 16.56
N TYR A 123 13.19 -9.81 16.90
CA TYR A 123 14.45 -10.17 17.59
C TYR A 123 15.71 -9.99 16.73
N VAL A 124 15.63 -10.21 15.42
CA VAL A 124 16.73 -9.89 14.51
C VAL A 124 16.99 -8.38 14.49
N MET A 125 15.92 -7.58 14.48
CA MET A 125 16.04 -6.13 14.40
C MET A 125 16.49 -5.51 15.73
N LEU A 126 16.11 -6.06 16.88
CA LEU A 126 16.66 -5.66 18.19
C LEU A 126 18.20 -5.71 18.19
N ARG A 127 18.77 -6.81 17.69
CA ARG A 127 20.23 -7.00 17.60
C ARG A 127 20.91 -6.04 16.61
N LYS A 128 20.26 -5.75 15.48
CA LYS A 128 20.82 -4.89 14.42
C LYS A 128 20.63 -3.40 14.70
N GLY A 129 19.63 -3.03 15.49
CA GLY A 129 19.22 -1.65 15.74
C GLY A 129 20.03 -0.93 16.80
N GLU A 130 20.85 -1.64 17.59
CA GLU A 130 21.61 -1.09 18.72
C GLU A 130 22.41 0.16 18.35
N SER A 131 23.22 0.08 17.30
CA SER A 131 24.03 1.23 16.86
C SER A 131 23.17 2.42 16.47
N ALA A 132 22.04 2.20 15.81
CA ALA A 132 21.16 3.28 15.37
C ALA A 132 20.50 3.99 16.56
N VAL A 133 20.01 3.23 17.54
CA VAL A 133 19.40 3.78 18.76
C VAL A 133 20.44 4.52 19.61
N ARG A 134 21.62 3.92 19.82
CA ARG A 134 22.71 4.59 20.57
C ARG A 134 23.16 5.89 19.93
N THR A 135 23.22 5.96 18.60
CA THR A 135 23.53 7.21 17.90
C THR A 135 22.41 8.23 18.06
N ALA A 136 21.15 7.81 17.92
CA ALA A 136 20.00 8.70 18.01
C ALA A 136 19.77 9.27 19.43
N LEU A 137 20.09 8.49 20.47
CA LEU A 137 19.94 8.87 21.87
C LEU A 137 21.24 9.33 22.53
N ARG A 138 22.33 9.55 21.78
CA ARG A 138 23.66 9.84 22.34
C ARG A 138 23.65 11.02 23.32
N ASP A 139 22.87 12.04 23.01
CA ASP A 139 22.83 13.28 23.77
C ASP A 139 21.73 13.25 24.87
N LEU A 140 21.03 12.12 25.04
CA LEU A 140 20.01 11.91 26.07
C LEU A 140 20.65 11.35 27.36
N PRO A 141 20.40 11.95 28.54
CA PRO A 141 20.84 11.42 29.82
C PRO A 141 20.38 9.98 30.07
N LYS A 142 21.17 9.21 30.82
CA LYS A 142 20.95 7.76 31.02
C LYS A 142 19.79 7.45 31.99
N ASP A 143 19.44 8.41 32.81
CA ASP A 143 18.33 8.46 33.77
C ASP A 143 17.07 9.14 33.20
N SER A 144 17.03 9.36 31.88
CA SER A 144 15.82 9.92 31.25
C SER A 144 14.71 8.87 31.16
N SER A 145 13.52 9.25 31.62
CA SER A 145 12.30 8.43 31.51
C SER A 145 11.60 8.54 30.16
N GLU A 146 11.86 9.61 29.41
CA GLU A 146 11.26 9.84 28.09
C GLU A 146 12.29 10.28 27.05
N ALA A 147 12.10 9.80 25.81
CA ALA A 147 12.86 10.26 24.65
C ALA A 147 12.07 11.35 23.91
N PRO A 148 12.74 12.33 23.27
CA PRO A 148 12.06 13.29 22.42
C PRO A 148 11.29 12.57 21.30
N ASP A 149 10.01 12.88 21.17
CA ASP A 149 9.12 12.26 20.20
C ASP A 149 9.71 12.23 18.77
N GLU A 150 10.31 13.33 18.35
CA GLU A 150 10.91 13.49 17.02
C GLU A 150 12.03 12.49 16.74
N VAL A 151 12.76 12.06 17.78
CA VAL A 151 13.80 11.03 17.66
C VAL A 151 13.15 9.67 17.39
N LEU A 152 12.10 9.31 18.14
CA LEU A 152 11.38 8.05 17.97
C LEU A 152 10.63 8.00 16.62
N PHE A 153 10.04 9.12 16.19
CA PHE A 153 9.46 9.26 14.86
C PHE A 153 10.50 8.97 13.78
N ARG A 154 11.65 9.64 13.84
CA ARG A 154 12.73 9.45 12.86
C ARG A 154 13.25 8.02 12.81
N LEU A 155 13.48 7.39 13.97
CA LEU A 155 13.92 6.00 14.05
C LEU A 155 12.92 5.05 13.38
N SER A 156 11.62 5.25 13.59
CA SER A 156 10.59 4.45 12.96
C SER A 156 10.54 4.67 11.45
N GLU A 157 10.59 5.92 11.00
CA GLU A 157 10.37 6.28 9.60
C GLU A 157 11.60 6.04 8.71
N GLU A 158 12.81 6.31 9.21
CA GLU A 158 14.05 6.18 8.43
C GLU A 158 14.72 4.82 8.61
N ARG A 159 14.58 4.21 9.79
CA ARG A 159 15.29 2.96 10.15
C ARG A 159 14.38 1.77 10.35
N GLY A 160 13.05 1.95 10.28
CA GLY A 160 12.07 0.88 10.53
C GLY A 160 12.07 0.37 11.98
N LEU A 161 12.66 1.15 12.89
CA LEU A 161 12.70 0.87 14.32
C LEU A 161 11.46 1.50 14.97
N ASN A 162 10.39 0.73 14.99
CA ASN A 162 9.17 1.09 15.72
C ASN A 162 9.51 1.53 17.16
N PRO A 163 8.77 2.49 17.75
CA PRO A 163 9.07 3.04 19.07
C PRO A 163 9.28 1.99 20.17
N GLU A 164 8.42 0.97 20.22
CA GLU A 164 8.53 -0.12 21.21
C GLU A 164 9.89 -0.83 21.09
N MET A 165 10.34 -1.05 19.86
CA MET A 165 11.65 -1.65 19.58
C MET A 165 12.80 -0.71 19.94
N ALA A 166 12.67 0.58 19.64
CA ALA A 166 13.67 1.58 20.00
C ALA A 166 13.87 1.65 21.52
N ILE A 167 12.78 1.58 22.29
CA ILE A 167 12.81 1.51 23.75
C ILE A 167 13.44 0.20 24.24
N SER A 168 13.01 -0.96 23.74
CA SER A 168 13.63 -2.24 24.13
C SER A 168 15.15 -2.24 23.90
N ILE A 169 15.61 -1.67 22.78
CA ILE A 169 17.04 -1.52 22.50
C ILE A 169 17.70 -0.52 23.45
N ALA A 170 17.06 0.61 23.74
CA ALA A 170 17.59 1.63 24.64
C ALA A 170 17.78 1.08 26.05
N ASN A 171 16.83 0.31 26.56
CA ASN A 171 16.87 -0.31 27.89
C ASN A 171 18.05 -1.29 27.98
N LEU A 172 18.25 -2.12 26.95
CA LEU A 172 19.43 -2.99 26.83
C LEU A 172 20.75 -2.22 26.63
N SER A 173 20.69 -0.98 26.15
CA SER A 173 21.86 -0.11 25.86
C SER A 173 22.16 0.91 26.98
N GLY A 174 21.52 0.76 28.14
CA GLY A 174 21.79 1.51 29.35
C GLY A 174 20.87 2.69 29.63
N TRP A 175 19.70 2.79 29.01
CA TRP A 175 18.62 3.70 29.44
C TRP A 175 17.48 2.89 30.08
N PRO A 176 17.65 2.35 31.31
CA PRO A 176 16.74 1.36 31.87
C PRO A 176 15.33 1.90 32.17
N GLU A 177 15.18 3.20 32.39
CA GLU A 177 13.92 3.85 32.75
C GLU A 177 13.18 4.45 31.55
N LEU A 178 13.72 4.30 30.35
CA LEU A 178 13.15 4.95 29.17
C LEU A 178 11.87 4.22 28.75
N GLU A 179 10.80 4.98 28.53
CA GLU A 179 9.52 4.44 28.10
C GLU A 179 8.92 5.20 26.92
N VAL A 180 7.95 4.57 26.25
CA VAL A 180 7.10 5.25 25.28
C VAL A 180 6.00 5.98 26.05
N ARG A 181 5.94 7.31 25.92
CA ARG A 181 4.88 8.10 26.55
C ARG A 181 3.48 7.65 26.13
N VAL A 182 2.51 7.89 27.00
CA VAL A 182 1.09 7.63 26.70
C VAL A 182 0.63 8.42 25.47
N GLY A 183 -0.13 7.75 24.61
CA GLY A 183 -0.68 8.33 23.38
C GLY A 183 0.28 8.31 22.18
N PHE A 184 1.57 7.99 22.35
CA PHE A 184 2.53 7.98 21.24
C PHE A 184 2.14 7.00 20.13
N ALA A 185 1.63 5.82 20.47
CA ALA A 185 1.17 4.84 19.48
C ALA A 185 0.00 5.37 18.63
N ALA A 186 -0.89 6.18 19.22
CA ALA A 186 -1.98 6.83 18.48
C ALA A 186 -1.42 7.92 17.55
N ASP A 187 -0.44 8.69 18.00
CA ASP A 187 0.23 9.71 17.18
C ASP A 187 0.98 9.07 16.00
N MET A 188 1.66 7.93 16.21
CA MET A 188 2.27 7.14 15.13
C MET A 188 1.25 6.67 14.11
N ALA A 189 0.11 6.15 14.56
CA ALA A 189 -0.96 5.70 13.68
C ALA A 189 -1.54 6.88 12.86
N SER A 190 -1.75 8.04 13.49
CA SER A 190 -2.21 9.26 12.81
C SER A 190 -1.23 9.73 11.75
N ARG A 191 0.07 9.83 12.10
CA ARG A 191 1.14 10.22 11.16
C ARG A 191 1.23 9.27 9.97
N ASN A 192 1.15 7.96 10.19
CA ASN A 192 1.13 6.98 9.10
C ASN A 192 -0.10 7.15 8.19
N ALA A 193 -1.28 7.44 8.76
CA ALA A 193 -2.49 7.70 8.00
C ALA A 193 -2.38 9.01 7.19
N GLU A 194 -1.85 10.09 7.78
CA GLU A 194 -1.62 11.37 7.12
C GLU A 194 -0.64 11.25 5.96
N ARG A 195 0.50 10.57 6.17
CA ARG A 195 1.48 10.30 5.10
C ARG A 195 0.89 9.47 3.97
N THR A 196 0.08 8.46 4.31
CA THR A 196 -0.63 7.66 3.30
C THR A 196 -1.60 8.51 2.48
N LYS A 197 -2.34 9.43 3.12
CA LYS A 197 -3.22 10.38 2.44
C LYS A 197 -2.45 11.39 1.58
N ALA A 198 -1.33 11.91 2.08
CA ALA A 198 -0.48 12.85 1.35
C ALA A 198 0.10 12.21 0.08
N ALA A 199 0.65 11.00 0.19
CA ALA A 199 1.16 10.24 -0.96
C ALA A 199 0.07 9.90 -1.99
N ALA A 200 -1.20 9.78 -1.56
CA ALA A 200 -2.33 9.63 -2.47
C ALA A 200 -2.72 10.94 -3.16
N LYS A 201 -2.64 12.08 -2.46
CA LYS A 201 -2.91 13.42 -3.01
C LYS A 201 -1.82 13.92 -3.96
N GLU A 202 -0.56 13.60 -3.70
CA GLU A 202 0.56 13.95 -4.59
C GLU A 202 0.42 13.28 -5.97
N LYS A 203 -0.30 12.16 -6.05
CA LYS A 203 -0.72 11.54 -7.31
C LYS A 203 -1.91 12.22 -8.01
N SER A 204 -2.60 13.18 -7.37
CA SER A 204 -3.56 14.02 -8.08
C SER A 204 -2.75 15.03 -8.89
N ARG A 205 -2.55 14.70 -10.17
CA ARG A 205 -1.74 15.46 -11.13
C ARG A 205 -2.15 16.94 -11.06
N THR A 206 -1.17 17.84 -10.96
CA THR A 206 -1.37 19.22 -11.41
C THR A 206 -1.86 19.18 -12.84
N ASP A 207 -2.98 19.84 -13.14
CA ASP A 207 -3.52 19.91 -14.50
C ASP A 207 -2.44 20.48 -15.43
N ILE A 208 -1.95 19.66 -16.35
CA ILE A 208 -0.94 20.04 -17.35
C ILE A 208 -1.64 20.69 -18.54
N PHE A 209 -2.87 20.26 -18.82
CA PHE A 209 -3.66 20.68 -19.97
C PHE A 209 -4.95 21.39 -19.55
N PRO A 210 -5.47 22.30 -20.39
CA PRO A 210 -6.73 22.99 -20.10
C PRO A 210 -7.94 22.10 -20.43
N SER A 211 -8.15 21.04 -19.66
CA SER A 211 -9.23 20.05 -19.87
C SER A 211 -10.63 20.68 -19.84
N ASN A 212 -10.85 21.71 -19.02
CA ASN A 212 -12.14 22.41 -18.92
C ASN A 212 -12.54 23.19 -20.19
N ASP A 213 -11.61 23.42 -21.12
CA ASP A 213 -11.87 24.17 -22.36
C ASP A 213 -12.43 23.27 -23.48
N PHE A 214 -12.48 21.96 -23.28
CA PHE A 214 -12.83 20.98 -24.30
C PHE A 214 -13.97 20.05 -23.85
N PRO A 215 -14.80 19.54 -24.78
CA PRO A 215 -15.78 18.51 -24.48
C PRO A 215 -15.11 17.17 -24.16
N GLU A 216 -15.85 16.27 -23.49
CA GLU A 216 -15.44 14.89 -23.27
C GLU A 216 -15.08 14.20 -24.61
N THR A 217 -13.95 13.49 -24.61
CA THR A 217 -13.52 12.71 -25.78
C THR A 217 -14.21 11.35 -25.80
N SER A 218 -14.82 10.97 -26.93
CA SER A 218 -15.38 9.62 -27.12
C SER A 218 -14.26 8.57 -27.13
N ARG A 219 -14.39 7.55 -26.28
CA ARG A 219 -13.37 6.52 -26.00
C ARG A 219 -13.66 5.24 -26.77
N ASP A 220 -13.58 5.32 -28.10
CA ASP A 220 -14.00 4.26 -29.02
C ASP A 220 -13.16 2.96 -28.86
N TYR A 221 -11.99 3.03 -28.20
CA TYR A 221 -11.16 1.87 -27.88
C TYR A 221 -11.80 0.85 -26.90
N TYR A 222 -12.87 1.23 -26.20
CA TYR A 222 -13.63 0.27 -25.39
C TYR A 222 -14.57 -0.61 -26.23
N ASP A 223 -14.99 -0.14 -27.41
CA ASP A 223 -15.97 -0.83 -28.24
C ASP A 223 -15.33 -1.94 -29.07
N ASP A 224 -14.11 -1.71 -29.55
CA ASP A 224 -13.36 -2.65 -30.39
C ASP A 224 -11.86 -2.47 -30.22
N THR A 225 -11.25 -3.36 -29.45
CA THR A 225 -9.81 -3.33 -29.15
C THR A 225 -8.93 -3.75 -30.32
N SER A 226 -9.50 -4.31 -31.40
CA SER A 226 -8.77 -4.78 -32.59
C SER A 226 -8.59 -3.68 -33.65
N LYS A 227 -9.37 -2.60 -33.59
CA LYS A 227 -9.26 -1.49 -34.53
C LYS A 227 -8.09 -0.58 -34.18
N THR A 228 -7.38 -0.15 -35.21
CA THR A 228 -6.24 0.76 -35.09
C THR A 228 -6.40 2.03 -35.91
N SER A 229 -7.08 1.99 -37.05
CA SER A 229 -7.32 3.15 -37.91
C SER A 229 -8.72 3.73 -37.70
N PHE A 230 -8.82 5.05 -37.66
CA PHE A 230 -10.09 5.77 -37.52
C PHE A 230 -10.01 7.19 -38.10
N GLU A 231 -11.18 7.78 -38.32
CA GLU A 231 -11.32 9.19 -38.67
C GLU A 231 -11.87 9.95 -37.46
N ALA A 232 -11.37 11.16 -37.22
CA ALA A 232 -11.81 12.03 -36.14
C ALA A 232 -11.78 13.50 -36.59
N THR A 233 -12.31 14.37 -35.74
CA THR A 233 -12.19 15.82 -35.88
C THR A 233 -11.20 16.34 -34.84
N ALA A 234 -10.09 16.92 -35.30
CA ALA A 234 -9.16 17.67 -34.46
C ALA A 234 -9.81 18.99 -34.03
N LEU A 235 -10.14 19.08 -32.74
CA LEU A 235 -10.78 20.22 -32.10
C LEU A 235 -9.76 21.29 -31.71
N ALA A 236 -8.56 20.87 -31.33
CA ALA A 236 -7.46 21.76 -30.98
C ALA A 236 -6.10 21.11 -31.28
N CYS A 237 -5.13 21.95 -31.62
CA CYS A 237 -3.71 21.60 -31.70
C CYS A 237 -2.92 22.82 -31.21
N ASN A 238 -2.28 22.71 -30.05
CA ASN A 238 -1.55 23.81 -29.43
C ASN A 238 -0.12 23.37 -29.11
N GLN A 239 0.82 24.30 -29.24
CA GLN A 239 2.21 24.07 -28.87
C GLN A 239 2.32 23.91 -27.34
N LEU A 240 3.10 22.92 -26.92
CA LEU A 240 3.45 22.73 -25.51
C LEU A 240 4.44 23.80 -25.06
N SER A 241 4.19 24.36 -23.88
CA SER A 241 5.14 25.24 -23.20
C SER A 241 6.26 24.43 -22.51
N ASP A 242 7.40 25.07 -22.24
CA ASP A 242 8.52 24.43 -21.54
C ASP A 242 8.12 23.91 -20.15
N SER A 243 7.23 24.62 -19.44
CA SER A 243 6.70 24.17 -18.15
C SER A 243 5.88 22.90 -18.28
N GLN A 244 5.02 22.80 -19.30
CA GLN A 244 4.25 21.57 -19.57
C GLN A 244 5.18 20.41 -19.89
N ILE A 245 6.16 20.60 -20.79
CA ILE A 245 7.10 19.55 -21.18
C ILE A 245 7.84 18.98 -19.95
N ASN A 246 8.27 19.85 -19.03
CA ASN A 246 8.95 19.43 -17.80
C ASN A 246 8.04 18.65 -16.83
N LEU A 247 6.72 18.83 -16.88
CA LEU A 247 5.74 18.15 -16.04
C LEU A 247 5.23 16.82 -16.62
N LEU A 248 5.50 16.52 -17.90
CA LEU A 248 4.95 15.33 -18.56
C LEU A 248 5.45 13.99 -18.00
N GLU A 249 6.60 13.99 -17.30
CA GLU A 249 7.25 12.78 -16.75
C GLU A 249 7.18 11.59 -17.73
N LEU A 250 7.66 11.81 -18.96
CA LEU A 250 7.55 10.82 -20.03
C LEU A 250 8.33 9.54 -19.70
N SER A 251 7.76 8.39 -20.09
CA SER A 251 8.46 7.10 -20.01
C SER A 251 9.76 7.14 -20.83
N THR A 252 10.77 6.41 -20.35
CA THR A 252 12.03 6.18 -21.09
C THR A 252 11.84 5.45 -22.44
N GLU A 253 10.63 4.94 -22.72
CA GLU A 253 10.26 4.38 -24.02
C GLU A 253 9.86 5.45 -25.05
N VAL A 254 9.57 6.68 -24.62
CA VAL A 254 9.25 7.80 -25.50
C VAL A 254 10.56 8.35 -26.08
N LYS A 255 10.77 8.13 -27.38
CA LYS A 255 12.03 8.46 -28.07
C LYS A 255 12.10 9.89 -28.62
N LEU A 256 10.96 10.55 -28.73
CA LEU A 256 10.82 11.87 -29.34
C LEU A 256 10.15 12.81 -28.34
N THR A 257 10.68 14.01 -28.21
CA THR A 257 10.07 15.04 -27.37
C THR A 257 8.82 15.58 -28.06
N PRO A 258 7.65 15.57 -27.40
CA PRO A 258 6.46 16.17 -27.97
C PRO A 258 6.61 17.69 -28.05
N THR A 259 6.07 18.28 -29.11
CA THR A 259 6.05 19.73 -29.33
C THR A 259 4.64 20.31 -29.23
N HIS A 260 3.61 19.50 -29.45
CA HIS A 260 2.20 19.91 -29.40
C HIS A 260 1.35 18.91 -28.61
N TYR A 261 0.19 19.35 -28.16
CA TYR A 261 -0.92 18.47 -27.80
C TYR A 261 -2.09 18.65 -28.76
N VAL A 262 -2.77 17.56 -29.06
CA VAL A 262 -3.93 17.51 -29.97
C VAL A 262 -5.13 16.90 -29.24
N VAL A 263 -6.28 17.57 -29.35
CA VAL A 263 -7.56 17.10 -28.81
C VAL A 263 -8.46 16.68 -29.98
N LEU A 264 -8.98 15.46 -29.90
CA LEU A 264 -9.92 14.90 -30.87
C LEU A 264 -11.31 14.76 -30.24
N ASP A 265 -12.36 14.77 -31.05
CA ASP A 265 -13.74 14.48 -30.60
C ASP A 265 -13.92 13.00 -30.19
N ARG A 266 -13.20 12.09 -30.86
CA ARG A 266 -13.17 10.65 -30.59
C ARG A 266 -11.78 10.08 -30.83
N THR A 267 -11.46 8.97 -30.16
CA THR A 267 -10.15 8.34 -30.34
C THR A 267 -10.13 6.84 -30.06
N LEU A 268 -9.31 6.11 -30.83
CA LEU A 268 -8.89 4.75 -30.50
C LEU A 268 -7.60 4.70 -29.67
N PHE A 269 -6.92 5.82 -29.43
CA PHE A 269 -5.72 5.84 -28.58
C PHE A 269 -6.12 5.68 -27.11
N TYR A 270 -5.64 4.61 -26.48
CA TYR A 270 -5.77 4.41 -25.05
C TYR A 270 -4.82 5.39 -24.31
N PRO A 271 -5.34 6.28 -23.45
CA PRO A 271 -4.48 7.18 -22.68
C PRO A 271 -3.76 6.42 -21.56
N GLU A 272 -2.58 6.90 -21.15
CA GLU A 272 -1.88 6.33 -20.00
C GLU A 272 -2.79 6.31 -18.77
N GLY A 273 -2.92 5.13 -18.15
CA GLY A 273 -3.86 4.91 -17.05
C GLY A 273 -3.80 3.48 -16.52
N GLY A 274 -4.10 3.31 -15.22
CA GLY A 274 -4.07 1.98 -14.58
C GLY A 274 -2.69 1.30 -14.63
N GLY A 275 -1.61 2.09 -14.69
CA GLY A 275 -0.24 1.61 -14.85
C GLY A 275 0.16 1.26 -16.29
N GLN A 276 -0.77 1.25 -17.25
CA GLN A 276 -0.46 1.01 -18.65
C GLN A 276 -0.02 2.32 -19.32
N LEU A 277 1.11 2.28 -20.03
CA LEU A 277 1.59 3.43 -20.82
C LEU A 277 0.60 3.78 -21.94
N GLY A 278 0.63 5.04 -22.33
CA GLY A 278 -0.25 5.55 -23.39
C GLY A 278 0.06 5.00 -24.78
N ASP A 279 -1.01 5.08 -25.56
CA ASP A 279 -1.09 5.27 -26.99
C ASP A 279 0.13 5.81 -27.73
N GLN A 280 0.70 5.09 -28.70
CA GLN A 280 1.55 5.73 -29.75
C GLN A 280 1.05 5.39 -31.15
N GLY A 281 1.36 6.25 -32.12
CA GLY A 281 0.84 6.12 -33.48
C GLY A 281 1.00 7.39 -34.30
N GLN A 282 0.02 7.69 -35.15
CA GLN A 282 0.04 8.85 -36.04
C GLN A 282 -1.34 9.52 -36.10
N ILE A 283 -1.33 10.85 -36.25
CA ILE A 283 -2.50 11.65 -36.63
C ILE A 283 -2.09 12.49 -37.84
N GLY A 284 -2.73 12.24 -38.98
CA GLY A 284 -2.31 12.79 -40.28
C GLY A 284 -0.86 12.41 -40.60
N ARG A 285 0.05 13.39 -40.54
CA ARG A 285 1.49 13.20 -40.76
C ARG A 285 2.33 13.30 -39.48
N SER A 286 1.70 13.64 -38.37
CA SER A 286 2.38 13.87 -37.09
C SER A 286 2.42 12.58 -36.29
N ARG A 287 3.52 12.33 -35.56
CA ARG A 287 3.65 11.14 -34.72
C ARG A 287 3.10 11.45 -33.34
N VAL A 288 2.18 10.61 -32.87
CA VAL A 288 1.75 10.59 -31.47
C VAL A 288 2.79 9.82 -30.67
N VAL A 289 3.50 10.53 -29.80
CA VAL A 289 4.60 9.98 -28.99
C VAL A 289 4.13 9.50 -27.62
N ASP A 290 2.97 9.99 -27.17
CA ASP A 290 2.31 9.58 -25.94
C ASP A 290 0.84 10.05 -25.95
N THR A 291 -0.02 9.42 -25.16
CA THR A 291 -1.44 9.78 -25.03
C THR A 291 -1.81 9.87 -23.56
N ARG A 292 -2.44 10.98 -23.14
CA ARG A 292 -2.79 11.28 -21.75
C ARG A 292 -4.26 11.61 -21.61
N ILE A 293 -4.77 11.53 -20.39
CA ILE A 293 -6.13 11.93 -20.04
C ILE A 293 -6.10 12.87 -18.83
N GLU A 294 -6.82 13.98 -18.93
CA GLU A 294 -7.09 14.89 -17.81
C GLU A 294 -8.58 15.25 -17.82
N GLY A 295 -9.25 15.06 -16.67
CA GLY A 295 -10.71 15.00 -16.63
C GLY A 295 -11.23 13.90 -17.56
N ASP A 296 -12.15 14.25 -18.45
CA ASP A 296 -12.69 13.33 -19.46
C ASP A 296 -12.17 13.62 -20.89
N VAL A 297 -11.09 14.41 -21.01
CA VAL A 297 -10.49 14.84 -22.27
C VAL A 297 -9.17 14.10 -22.53
N ILE A 298 -9.02 13.55 -23.73
CA ILE A 298 -7.80 12.84 -24.14
C ILE A 298 -6.90 13.77 -24.96
N PHE A 299 -5.65 13.89 -24.51
CA PHE A 299 -4.60 14.69 -25.11
C PHE A 299 -3.58 13.78 -25.80
N HIS A 300 -3.41 13.98 -27.10
CA HIS A 300 -2.44 13.25 -27.92
C HIS A 300 -1.19 14.11 -28.04
N LEU A 301 -0.06 13.66 -27.53
CA LEU A 301 1.19 14.41 -27.56
C LEU A 301 1.91 14.13 -28.86
N THR A 302 2.14 15.15 -29.67
CA THR A 302 2.66 15.00 -31.02
C THR A 302 3.98 15.72 -31.23
N ASP A 303 4.82 15.19 -32.14
CA ASP A 303 6.12 15.77 -32.47
C ASP A 303 6.05 16.93 -33.48
N SER A 304 4.92 17.10 -34.17
CA SER A 304 4.62 18.26 -35.01
C SER A 304 3.16 18.70 -34.90
N GLU A 305 2.85 19.87 -35.48
CA GLU A 305 1.50 20.40 -35.61
C GLU A 305 0.58 19.46 -36.42
N VAL A 306 -0.70 19.44 -36.06
CA VAL A 306 -1.78 18.72 -36.76
C VAL A 306 -2.84 19.73 -37.21
N PRO A 307 -3.28 19.72 -38.48
CA PRO A 307 -4.35 20.60 -38.94
C PRO A 307 -5.67 20.36 -38.20
N LEU A 308 -6.40 21.43 -37.91
CA LEU A 308 -7.75 21.34 -37.35
C LEU A 308 -8.75 20.78 -38.36
N GLY A 309 -9.83 20.19 -37.86
CA GLY A 309 -10.88 19.57 -38.67
C GLY A 309 -10.65 18.08 -38.88
N LYS A 310 -11.12 17.54 -40.01
CA LYS A 310 -11.09 16.09 -40.26
C LYS A 310 -9.66 15.58 -40.42
N VAL A 311 -9.32 14.56 -39.66
CA VAL A 311 -8.01 13.89 -39.68
C VAL A 311 -8.18 12.38 -39.63
N SER A 312 -7.33 11.68 -40.38
CA SER A 312 -7.12 10.26 -40.24
C SER A 312 -6.10 9.99 -39.13
N ALA A 313 -6.30 8.94 -38.34
CA ALA A 313 -5.41 8.58 -37.26
C ALA A 313 -5.23 7.06 -37.20
N GLU A 314 -4.05 6.63 -36.75
CA GLU A 314 -3.67 5.22 -36.69
C GLU A 314 -2.86 4.93 -35.42
N VAL A 315 -3.34 3.99 -34.62
CA VAL A 315 -2.65 3.45 -33.45
C VAL A 315 -1.60 2.43 -33.89
N SER A 316 -0.42 2.45 -33.26
CA SER A 316 0.60 1.42 -33.45
C SER A 316 0.14 0.07 -32.91
N TRP A 317 -0.25 -0.85 -33.80
CA TRP A 317 -0.72 -2.19 -33.42
C TRP A 317 0.30 -2.97 -32.60
N GLU A 318 1.57 -2.94 -33.00
CA GLU A 318 2.65 -3.64 -32.32
C GLU A 318 2.70 -3.22 -30.84
N ARG A 319 2.64 -1.91 -30.58
CA ARG A 319 2.62 -1.38 -29.21
C ARG A 319 1.34 -1.74 -28.48
N ARG A 320 0.18 -1.53 -29.10
CA ARG A 320 -1.13 -1.82 -28.49
C ARG A 320 -1.25 -3.28 -28.07
N SER A 321 -0.95 -4.20 -28.98
CA SER A 321 -1.02 -5.64 -28.72
C SER A 321 -0.13 -6.02 -27.55
N GLN A 322 1.13 -5.58 -27.54
CA GLN A 322 2.05 -5.89 -26.45
C GLN A 322 1.60 -5.32 -25.09
N LEU A 323 1.02 -4.11 -25.08
CA LEU A 323 0.46 -3.53 -23.86
C LEU A 323 -0.76 -4.30 -23.37
N MET A 324 -1.63 -4.79 -24.27
CA MET A 324 -2.77 -5.65 -23.95
C MET A 324 -2.32 -7.02 -23.42
N ASP A 325 -1.28 -7.61 -24.02
CA ASP A 325 -0.69 -8.87 -23.58
C ASP A 325 -0.13 -8.72 -22.17
N HIS A 326 0.64 -7.65 -21.93
CA HIS A 326 1.15 -7.33 -20.59
C HIS A 326 0.03 -7.03 -19.58
N HIS A 327 -1.05 -6.37 -20.00
CA HIS A 327 -2.19 -6.11 -19.12
C HIS A 327 -2.82 -7.43 -18.67
N THR A 328 -3.11 -8.32 -19.61
CA THR A 328 -3.69 -9.63 -19.32
C THR A 328 -2.74 -10.48 -18.48
N ALA A 329 -1.44 -10.44 -18.79
CA ALA A 329 -0.42 -11.16 -18.03
C ALA A 329 -0.33 -10.69 -16.57
N VAL A 330 -0.53 -9.39 -16.28
CA VAL A 330 -0.57 -8.89 -14.89
C VAL A 330 -1.71 -9.54 -14.11
N HIS A 331 -2.90 -9.71 -14.71
CA HIS A 331 -4.02 -10.42 -14.08
C HIS A 331 -3.71 -11.90 -13.87
N ILE A 332 -3.17 -12.58 -14.88
CA ILE A 332 -2.85 -14.02 -14.79
C ILE A 332 -1.76 -14.28 -13.74
N VAL A 333 -0.68 -13.50 -13.73
CA VAL A 333 0.42 -13.64 -12.76
C VAL A 333 -0.06 -13.27 -11.35
N GLY A 334 -0.87 -12.22 -11.21
CA GLY A 334 -1.47 -11.84 -9.93
C GLY A 334 -2.38 -12.93 -9.37
N GLY A 335 -3.29 -13.44 -10.20
CA GLY A 335 -4.19 -14.55 -9.85
C GLY A 335 -3.44 -15.84 -9.52
N SER A 336 -2.40 -16.18 -10.29
CA SER A 336 -1.54 -17.34 -10.02
C SER A 336 -0.79 -17.22 -8.71
N SER A 337 -0.25 -16.02 -8.43
CA SER A 337 0.42 -15.74 -7.17
C SER A 337 -0.55 -15.89 -5.99
N ARG A 338 -1.78 -15.38 -6.10
CA ARG A 338 -2.83 -15.52 -5.08
C ARG A 338 -3.25 -16.98 -4.88
N ALA A 339 -3.45 -17.72 -5.96
CA ALA A 339 -3.85 -19.13 -5.90
C ALA A 339 -2.79 -20.02 -5.23
N LEU A 340 -1.50 -19.75 -5.44
CA LEU A 340 -0.40 -20.58 -4.93
C LEU A 340 0.12 -20.14 -3.57
N LEU A 341 0.21 -18.83 -3.32
CA LEU A 341 0.80 -18.29 -2.09
C LEU A 341 -0.26 -18.02 -1.02
N GLY A 342 -1.48 -17.67 -1.45
CA GLY A 342 -2.64 -17.49 -0.58
C GLY A 342 -3.34 -16.13 -0.69
N PRO A 343 -4.46 -15.97 0.03
CA PRO A 343 -5.35 -14.82 -0.10
C PRO A 343 -4.84 -13.47 0.47
N HIS A 344 -3.65 -13.42 1.06
CA HIS A 344 -2.99 -12.17 1.48
C HIS A 344 -2.25 -11.49 0.34
N ILE A 345 -2.15 -12.15 -0.83
CA ILE A 345 -1.62 -11.54 -2.05
C ILE A 345 -2.63 -10.54 -2.58
N TRP A 346 -2.22 -9.28 -2.59
CA TRP A 346 -2.92 -8.12 -3.15
C TRP A 346 -1.97 -7.28 -3.98
N GLN A 347 -2.47 -6.65 -5.04
CA GLN A 347 -1.71 -5.73 -5.86
C GLN A 347 -1.46 -4.41 -5.09
N ALA A 348 -0.19 -4.12 -4.85
CA ALA A 348 0.28 -2.86 -4.30
C ALA A 348 0.57 -1.81 -5.39
N GLY A 349 0.77 -2.26 -6.63
CA GLY A 349 1.02 -1.43 -7.81
C GLY A 349 1.24 -2.27 -9.07
N SER A 350 1.14 -1.64 -10.24
CA SER A 350 1.52 -2.27 -11.51
C SER A 350 1.99 -1.23 -12.52
N SER A 351 2.78 -1.67 -13.50
CA SER A 351 3.18 -0.88 -14.66
C SER A 351 3.26 -1.79 -15.88
N LYS A 352 2.72 -1.35 -17.02
CA LYS A 352 2.77 -2.07 -18.30
C LYS A 352 3.38 -1.15 -19.35
N GLY A 353 4.60 -1.46 -19.74
CA GLY A 353 5.30 -0.80 -20.84
C GLY A 353 5.35 -1.69 -22.08
N PHE A 354 5.94 -1.20 -23.16
CA PHE A 354 6.12 -1.97 -24.37
C PHE A 354 7.21 -3.03 -24.23
N ARG A 355 8.26 -2.75 -23.44
CA ARG A 355 9.38 -3.70 -23.26
C ARG A 355 9.18 -4.71 -22.14
N TYR A 356 8.51 -4.31 -21.06
CA TYR A 356 8.27 -5.15 -19.89
C TYR A 356 7.05 -4.65 -19.10
N ALA A 357 6.54 -5.53 -18.24
CA ALA A 357 5.55 -5.20 -17.23
C ALA A 357 6.06 -5.52 -15.83
N ARG A 358 5.44 -4.90 -14.83
CA ARG A 358 5.72 -5.08 -13.41
C ARG A 358 4.41 -5.18 -12.66
N ILE A 359 4.33 -6.12 -11.72
CA ILE A 359 3.29 -6.18 -10.69
C ILE A 359 3.99 -6.19 -9.32
N ASP A 360 3.53 -5.33 -8.43
CA ASP A 360 3.99 -5.26 -7.04
C ASP A 360 2.93 -5.94 -6.19
N LEU A 361 3.28 -7.03 -5.49
CA LEU A 361 2.36 -7.82 -4.68
C LEU A 361 2.65 -7.69 -3.18
N THR A 362 1.62 -7.66 -2.35
CA THR A 362 1.77 -7.83 -0.90
C THR A 362 2.17 -9.26 -0.62
N HIS A 363 3.29 -9.44 0.05
CA HIS A 363 3.71 -10.74 0.53
C HIS A 363 4.57 -10.56 1.77
N HIS A 364 4.50 -11.50 2.71
CA HIS A 364 5.22 -11.40 3.96
C HIS A 364 6.71 -11.69 3.80
N SER A 365 7.16 -12.37 2.75
CA SER A 365 8.56 -12.75 2.48
C SER A 365 9.03 -12.38 1.07
N ARG A 366 10.33 -12.55 0.80
CA ARG A 366 10.81 -12.59 -0.59
C ARG A 366 10.44 -13.93 -1.20
N LEU A 367 10.01 -13.92 -2.46
CA LEU A 367 9.74 -15.14 -3.21
C LEU A 367 11.04 -15.90 -3.44
N SER A 368 11.02 -17.19 -3.13
CA SER A 368 12.05 -18.16 -3.50
C SER A 368 12.03 -18.41 -5.02
N ARG A 369 13.11 -19.01 -5.54
CA ARG A 369 13.14 -19.37 -6.97
C ARG A 369 12.08 -20.40 -7.30
N GLU A 370 11.86 -21.34 -6.39
CA GLU A 370 10.87 -22.40 -6.52
C GLU A 370 9.44 -21.85 -6.53
N GLU A 371 9.13 -20.84 -5.72
CA GLU A 371 7.82 -20.15 -5.78
C GLU A 371 7.64 -19.41 -7.10
N LEU A 372 8.68 -18.73 -7.59
CA LEU A 372 8.63 -18.04 -8.88
C LEU A 372 8.40 -19.01 -10.03
N ASP A 373 9.12 -20.14 -10.06
CA ASP A 373 8.96 -21.17 -11.09
C ASP A 373 7.52 -21.75 -11.07
N ARG A 374 6.97 -22.01 -9.87
CA ARG A 374 5.57 -22.48 -9.74
C ARG A 374 4.54 -21.46 -10.23
N ILE A 375 4.77 -20.17 -9.97
CA ILE A 375 3.89 -19.10 -10.45
C ILE A 375 3.97 -18.99 -11.97
N GLU A 376 5.17 -19.08 -12.54
CA GLU A 376 5.40 -19.08 -13.99
C GLU A 376 4.69 -20.27 -14.67
N ASP A 377 4.88 -21.49 -14.15
CA ASP A 377 4.23 -22.70 -14.67
C ASP A 377 2.70 -22.60 -14.61
N HIS A 378 2.15 -22.14 -13.48
CA HIS A 378 0.71 -21.99 -13.33
C HIS A 378 0.14 -20.92 -14.26
N ALA A 379 0.81 -19.77 -14.39
CA ALA A 379 0.42 -18.70 -15.30
C ALA A 379 0.42 -19.18 -16.76
N ASN A 380 1.45 -19.91 -17.18
CA ASN A 380 1.52 -20.48 -18.54
C ASN A 380 0.44 -21.52 -18.79
N SER A 381 0.08 -22.34 -17.78
CA SER A 381 -1.03 -23.29 -17.92
C SER A 381 -2.39 -22.60 -18.16
N ILE A 382 -2.60 -21.42 -17.58
CA ILE A 382 -3.81 -20.61 -17.82
C ILE A 382 -3.82 -20.07 -19.26
N ILE A 383 -2.66 -19.61 -19.75
CA ILE A 383 -2.50 -19.15 -21.14
C ILE A 383 -2.79 -20.30 -22.12
N GLU A 384 -2.23 -21.49 -21.87
CA GLU A 384 -2.46 -22.69 -22.69
C GLU A 384 -3.92 -23.13 -22.71
N ALA A 385 -4.64 -22.96 -21.59
CA ALA A 385 -6.07 -23.25 -21.50
C ALA A 385 -6.94 -22.31 -22.36
N ASN A 386 -6.40 -21.16 -22.79
CA ASN A 386 -7.07 -20.18 -23.64
C ASN A 386 -8.49 -19.84 -23.15
N ILE A 387 -8.59 -19.55 -21.85
CA ILE A 387 -9.86 -19.24 -21.18
C ILE A 387 -10.41 -17.92 -21.75
N PRO A 388 -11.69 -17.84 -22.13
CA PRO A 388 -12.30 -16.60 -22.58
C PRO A 388 -12.22 -15.49 -21.52
N VAL A 389 -11.91 -14.26 -21.95
CA VAL A 389 -11.97 -13.06 -21.12
C VAL A 389 -13.27 -12.32 -21.43
N GLU A 390 -14.08 -12.10 -20.41
CA GLU A 390 -15.35 -11.36 -20.51
C GLU A 390 -15.23 -10.02 -19.79
N LYS A 391 -16.02 -9.03 -20.21
CA LYS A 391 -16.10 -7.72 -19.55
C LYS A 391 -17.54 -7.44 -19.22
N LEU A 392 -17.82 -7.06 -17.97
CA LEU A 392 -19.18 -6.83 -17.48
C LEU A 392 -19.34 -5.39 -17.00
N VAL A 393 -20.48 -4.78 -17.32
CA VAL A 393 -20.85 -3.48 -16.74
C VAL A 393 -21.95 -3.74 -15.73
N MET A 394 -21.64 -3.51 -14.46
CA MET A 394 -22.49 -3.91 -13.34
C MET A 394 -22.61 -2.78 -12.32
N HIS A 395 -23.71 -2.77 -11.57
CA HIS A 395 -23.79 -1.88 -10.44
C HIS A 395 -22.83 -2.35 -9.33
N ARG A 396 -22.15 -1.41 -8.66
CA ARG A 396 -21.11 -1.74 -7.67
C ARG A 396 -21.56 -2.74 -6.61
N ALA A 397 -22.76 -2.55 -6.08
CA ALA A 397 -23.31 -3.43 -5.05
C ALA A 397 -23.49 -4.88 -5.54
N GLU A 398 -23.87 -5.08 -6.80
CA GLU A 398 -24.02 -6.41 -7.41
C GLU A 398 -22.66 -7.06 -7.65
N ALA A 399 -21.69 -6.28 -8.12
CA ALA A 399 -20.31 -6.77 -8.29
C ALA A 399 -19.66 -7.16 -6.96
N ASP A 400 -19.88 -6.38 -5.89
CA ASP A 400 -19.40 -6.69 -4.54
C ASP A 400 -20.03 -7.98 -3.99
N GLU A 401 -21.31 -8.23 -4.28
CA GLU A 401 -22.02 -9.43 -3.85
C GLU A 401 -21.58 -10.68 -4.63
N GLU A 402 -21.38 -10.56 -5.95
CA GLU A 402 -21.04 -11.69 -6.82
C GLU A 402 -19.57 -12.09 -6.74
N PHE A 403 -18.65 -11.11 -6.76
CA PHE A 403 -17.21 -11.35 -6.86
C PHE A 403 -16.43 -11.02 -5.59
N GLY A 404 -17.10 -10.44 -4.58
CA GLY A 404 -16.43 -9.96 -3.37
C GLY A 404 -15.50 -8.77 -3.63
N PHE A 405 -14.72 -8.41 -2.62
CA PHE A 405 -13.82 -7.25 -2.70
C PHE A 405 -12.55 -7.50 -3.51
N GLU A 406 -12.32 -8.72 -3.99
CA GLU A 406 -11.14 -9.08 -4.77
C GLU A 406 -11.10 -8.36 -6.13
N ILE A 407 -12.23 -7.84 -6.63
CA ILE A 407 -12.27 -7.03 -7.86
C ILE A 407 -11.54 -5.69 -7.73
N TYR A 408 -11.13 -5.30 -6.53
CA TYR A 408 -10.45 -4.02 -6.25
C TYR A 408 -8.91 -4.10 -6.18
N GLN A 409 -8.28 -5.15 -6.75
CA GLN A 409 -6.81 -5.25 -6.83
C GLN A 409 -6.17 -4.02 -7.50
N GLY A 410 -6.80 -3.51 -8.56
CA GLY A 410 -6.36 -2.30 -9.26
C GLY A 410 -6.63 -0.98 -8.52
N GLY A 411 -7.28 -1.04 -7.36
CA GLY A 411 -7.88 0.08 -6.66
C GLY A 411 -9.36 0.26 -7.01
N PRO A 412 -10.14 0.94 -6.14
CA PRO A 412 -11.55 1.20 -6.39
C PRO A 412 -11.72 2.17 -7.57
N GLN A 413 -12.46 1.75 -8.58
CA GLN A 413 -12.84 2.64 -9.68
C GLN A 413 -14.01 3.54 -9.25
N SER A 414 -14.01 4.78 -9.74
CA SER A 414 -15.14 5.71 -9.56
C SER A 414 -16.33 5.36 -10.45
N ASN A 415 -16.11 4.56 -11.50
CA ASN A 415 -17.10 4.24 -12.52
C ASN A 415 -17.46 2.75 -12.44
N LEU A 416 -18.71 2.42 -12.79
CA LEU A 416 -19.37 1.10 -12.70
C LEU A 416 -18.80 0.03 -13.67
N ARG A 417 -17.51 0.07 -14.01
CA ARG A 417 -16.89 -0.85 -14.96
C ARG A 417 -15.94 -1.79 -14.22
N TYR A 418 -16.24 -3.08 -14.28
CA TYR A 418 -15.42 -4.14 -13.73
C TYR A 418 -15.00 -5.04 -14.90
N GLU A 419 -13.70 -5.11 -15.15
CA GLU A 419 -13.11 -5.98 -16.18
C GLU A 419 -12.62 -7.30 -15.57
#